data_AF-A0AAV5X180-F1
#
_entry.id   AF-A0AAV5X180-F1
#
_cell.length_a   1.000
_cell.length_b   1.000
_cell.length_c   1.000
_cell.angle_alpha   90.00
_cell.angle_beta   90.00
_cell.angle_gamma   90.00
#
_symmetry.space_group_name_H-M   'P 1'
#
loop_
_entity.id
_entity.type
_entity.pdbx_description
1 polymer ?
#
loop_
_entity_poly.entity_id
_entity_poly.type
_entity_poly.pdbx_seq_one_letter_code
_entity_poly.pdbx_strand_id
1 'polypeptide(L)'
;LSTFISIATADCGEGNVCIENRTVAVPHGWSNGRIWARTGCDAHFNCETGFCGNKLQCESREGESPVTVAEFTLDTNGLDHYDVSLINGFNVPVFIDVEEGTHQVDGGLHF
;
A
#
# COMPACT_ATOMS: atom_id res chain seq x y z
N LEU A 1 6.62 -9.04 -17.14
CA LEU A 1 7.31 -9.46 -15.90
C LEU A 1 6.37 -9.15 -14.75
N SER A 2 6.25 -10.04 -13.77
CA SER A 2 5.40 -9.81 -12.60
C SER A 2 6.05 -8.72 -11.74
N THR A 3 5.40 -7.56 -11.61
CA THR A 3 5.84 -6.55 -10.64
C THR A 3 5.47 -7.05 -9.25
N PHE A 4 6.46 -7.15 -8.37
CA PHE A 4 6.26 -7.49 -6.98
C PHE A 4 6.34 -6.21 -6.18
N ILE A 5 5.35 -5.97 -5.30
CA ILE A 5 5.39 -4.85 -4.37
C ILE A 5 5.71 -5.42 -2.99
N SER A 6 6.84 -4.98 -2.44
CA SER A 6 7.24 -5.27 -1.07
C SER A 6 6.77 -4.14 -0.17
N ILE A 7 5.90 -4.45 0.79
CA ILE A 7 5.43 -3.48 1.78
C ILE A 7 5.77 -4.01 3.16
N ALA A 8 6.52 -3.21 3.90
CA ALA A 8 6.80 -3.45 5.30
C ALA A 8 5.73 -2.72 6.12
N THR A 9 4.86 -3.47 6.78
CA THR A 9 3.97 -2.92 7.82
C THR A 9 4.39 -3.46 9.17
N ALA A 10 4.43 -2.59 10.18
CA ALA A 10 4.59 -3.03 11.55
C ALA A 10 3.23 -3.52 12.07
N ASP A 11 3.01 -4.83 12.08
CA ASP A 11 2.00 -5.42 12.95
C ASP A 11 2.69 -6.47 13.81
N CYS A 12 2.71 -6.21 15.11
CA CYS A 12 2.84 -7.27 16.07
C CYS A 12 1.94 -6.97 17.26
N GLY A 13 1.19 -8.00 17.67
CA GLY A 13 0.42 -7.97 18.91
C GLY A 13 1.25 -7.47 20.09
N GLU A 14 0.51 -6.95 21.08
CA GLU A 14 0.95 -6.27 22.29
C GLU A 14 2.45 -6.47 22.68
N GLY A 15 3.28 -5.50 22.30
CA GLY A 15 4.58 -5.27 22.96
C GLY A 15 5.86 -5.62 22.19
N ASN A 16 5.79 -6.10 20.95
CA ASN A 16 6.99 -6.31 20.11
C ASN A 16 6.83 -5.65 18.72
N VAL A 17 7.93 -5.15 18.14
CA VAL A 17 7.96 -4.73 16.73
C VAL A 17 8.34 -5.95 15.90
N CYS A 18 7.41 -6.45 15.08
CA CYS A 18 7.74 -7.43 14.06
C CYS A 18 7.58 -6.75 12.71
N ILE A 19 8.69 -6.67 11.99
CA ILE A 19 8.65 -6.30 10.58
C ILE A 19 8.18 -7.54 9.84
N GLU A 20 6.91 -7.55 9.44
CA GLU A 20 6.40 -8.59 8.55
C GLU A 20 6.54 -8.10 7.11
N ASN A 21 7.41 -8.76 6.35
CA ASN A 21 7.49 -8.54 4.91
C ASN A 21 6.46 -9.42 4.21
N ARG A 22 5.66 -8.79 3.36
CA ARG A 22 4.74 -9.46 2.44
C ARG A 22 5.01 -8.99 1.04
N THR A 23 5.00 -9.95 0.12
CA THR A 23 5.14 -9.71 -1.31
C THR A 23 3.78 -9.93 -1.96
N VAL A 24 3.31 -8.90 -2.67
CA VAL A 24 2.05 -8.98 -3.43
C VAL A 24 2.39 -8.99 -4.92
N ALA A 25 1.88 -9.99 -5.63
CA ALA A 25 1.95 -10.04 -7.08
C ALA A 25 0.78 -9.24 -7.67
N VAL A 26 1.08 -8.30 -8.57
CA VAL A 26 0.07 -7.47 -9.24
C VAL A 26 0.01 -7.76 -10.75
N PRO A 27 -1.12 -7.52 -11.41
CA PRO A 27 -1.22 -7.67 -12.85
C PRO A 27 -0.24 -6.75 -13.60
N HIS A 28 0.13 -7.14 -14.82
CA HIS A 28 0.84 -6.24 -15.73
C HIS A 28 -0.06 -5.06 -16.12
N GLY A 29 0.49 -3.84 -16.20
CA GLY A 29 -0.30 -2.64 -16.49
C GLY A 29 -1.26 -2.26 -15.37
N TRP A 30 -0.96 -2.64 -14.11
CA TRP A 30 -1.83 -2.33 -12.97
C TRP A 30 -1.92 -0.81 -12.79
N SER A 31 -3.09 -0.28 -13.10
CA SER A 31 -3.42 1.14 -13.03
C SER A 31 -4.43 1.39 -11.91
N ASN A 32 -4.29 2.53 -11.23
CA ASN A 32 -5.07 2.86 -10.03
C ASN A 32 -4.90 1.82 -8.91
N GLY A 33 -3.69 1.28 -8.79
CA GLY A 33 -3.33 0.38 -7.71
C GLY A 33 -3.10 1.15 -6.42
N ARG A 34 -3.67 0.68 -5.31
CA ARG A 34 -3.57 1.35 -4.01
C ARG A 34 -3.31 0.35 -2.91
N ILE A 35 -2.38 0.70 -2.03
CA ILE A 35 -2.08 -0.10 -0.85
C ILE A 35 -1.95 0.82 0.35
N TRP A 36 -2.50 0.42 1.49
CA TRP A 36 -2.44 1.16 2.75
C TRP A 36 -2.39 0.20 3.93
N ALA A 37 -1.94 0.70 5.08
CA ALA A 37 -1.97 -0.06 6.32
C ALA A 37 -3.27 0.19 7.10
N ARG A 38 -3.69 -0.83 7.85
CA ARG A 38 -4.79 -0.75 8.82
C ARG A 38 -4.21 -0.91 10.22
N THR A 39 -4.76 -0.19 11.20
CA THR A 39 -4.27 -0.22 12.59
C THR A 39 -5.40 -0.52 13.57
N GLY A 40 -5.07 -1.11 14.72
CA GLY A 40 -6.06 -1.42 15.77
C GLY A 40 -7.10 -2.44 15.32
N CYS A 41 -6.69 -3.43 14.51
CA CYS A 41 -7.61 -4.40 13.94
C CYS A 41 -7.94 -5.54 14.92
N ASP A 42 -9.21 -5.93 14.99
CA ASP A 42 -9.62 -7.19 15.63
C ASP A 42 -9.50 -8.40 14.68
N ALA A 43 -9.80 -9.60 15.20
CA ALA A 43 -9.77 -10.85 14.42
C ALA A 43 -10.77 -10.89 13.24
N HIS A 44 -11.70 -9.93 13.15
CA HIS A 44 -12.70 -9.80 12.09
C HIS A 44 -12.40 -8.63 11.15
N PHE A 45 -11.17 -8.09 11.17
CA PHE A 45 -10.74 -6.95 10.35
C PHE A 45 -11.54 -5.67 10.60
N ASN A 46 -12.15 -5.50 11.78
CA ASN A 46 -12.60 -4.18 12.24
C ASN A 46 -11.38 -3.41 12.73
N CYS A 47 -11.08 -2.26 12.13
CA CYS A 47 -9.86 -1.51 12.39
C CYS A 47 -10.18 -0.06 12.75
N GLU A 48 -9.35 0.55 13.58
CA GLU A 48 -9.50 1.96 13.98
C GLU A 48 -9.18 2.93 12.83
N THR A 49 -8.21 2.59 11.98
CA THR A 49 -7.86 3.37 10.77
C THR A 49 -7.73 2.49 9.55
N GLY A 50 -7.99 3.05 8.36
CA GLY A 50 -7.86 2.34 7.09
C GLY A 50 -8.89 1.22 6.87
N PHE A 51 -9.97 1.18 7.65
CA PHE A 51 -11.03 0.18 7.49
C PHE A 51 -11.60 0.21 6.07
N CYS A 52 -11.86 -0.96 5.50
CA CYS A 52 -12.37 -1.08 4.12
C CYS A 52 -13.46 -2.17 3.99
N GLY A 53 -13.89 -2.72 5.13
CA GLY A 53 -14.70 -3.91 5.25
C GLY A 53 -14.00 -5.03 6.04
N ASN A 54 -14.81 -5.95 6.56
CA ASN A 54 -14.40 -7.10 7.37
C ASN A 54 -13.71 -8.22 6.56
N LYS A 55 -12.73 -7.85 5.73
CA LYS A 55 -11.99 -8.75 4.84
C LYS A 55 -10.57 -8.24 4.59
N LEU A 56 -9.67 -9.14 4.21
CA LEU A 56 -8.27 -8.77 3.90
C LEU A 56 -8.17 -7.95 2.61
N GLN A 57 -8.86 -8.38 1.55
CA GLN A 57 -8.86 -7.71 0.25
C GLN A 57 -10.01 -6.71 0.16
N CYS A 58 -9.68 -5.43 0.01
CA CYS A 58 -10.64 -4.32 0.02
C CYS A 58 -11.39 -4.13 -1.31
N GLU A 59 -11.13 -4.99 -2.31
CA GLU A 59 -11.69 -4.88 -3.67
C GLU A 59 -11.43 -3.48 -4.25
N SER A 60 -12.48 -2.76 -4.66
CA SER A 60 -12.40 -1.41 -5.21
C SER A 60 -12.72 -0.32 -4.19
N ARG A 61 -12.68 -0.63 -2.89
CA ARG A 61 -12.92 0.34 -1.81
C ARG A 61 -11.61 0.96 -1.38
N GLU A 62 -11.66 2.26 -1.08
CA GLU A 62 -10.58 2.95 -0.39
C GLU A 62 -10.70 2.72 1.12
N GLY A 63 -9.58 2.83 1.84
CA GLY A 63 -9.58 2.84 3.30
C GLY A 63 -10.27 4.08 3.85
N GLU A 64 -11.02 3.93 4.93
CA GLU A 64 -11.64 5.04 5.65
C GLU A 64 -10.55 5.97 6.25
N SER A 65 -10.75 7.27 6.06
CA SER A 65 -9.86 8.33 6.56
C SER A 65 -9.81 8.35 8.10
N PRO A 66 -8.65 8.60 8.73
CA PRO A 66 -7.36 8.95 8.11
C PRO A 66 -6.60 7.74 7.57
N VAL A 67 -6.04 7.87 6.37
CA VAL A 67 -5.23 6.81 5.75
C VAL A 67 -4.14 7.38 4.85
N THR A 68 -2.90 6.93 5.05
CA THR A 68 -1.78 7.13 4.13
C THR A 68 -1.83 6.04 3.06
N VAL A 69 -1.82 6.43 1.78
CA VAL A 69 -1.99 5.50 0.65
C VAL A 69 -0.73 5.49 -0.20
N ALA A 70 -0.23 4.31 -0.56
CA ALA A 70 0.74 4.12 -1.64
C ALA A 70 -0.02 3.86 -2.94
N GLU A 71 0.14 4.75 -3.92
CA GLU A 71 -0.51 4.69 -5.22
C GLU A 71 0.47 4.22 -6.30
N PHE A 72 -0.04 3.42 -7.24
CA PHE A 72 0.76 2.81 -8.31
C PHE A 72 0.02 2.87 -9.65
N THR A 73 0.73 3.31 -10.68
CA THR A 73 0.34 3.16 -12.09
C THR A 73 1.52 2.57 -12.85
N LEU A 74 1.45 1.27 -13.11
CA LEU A 74 2.55 0.50 -13.68
C LEU A 74 2.39 0.34 -15.19
N ASP A 75 3.52 0.32 -15.90
CA ASP A 75 3.66 0.15 -17.34
C ASP A 75 2.82 1.13 -18.18
N THR A 76 3.00 2.42 -17.93
CA THR A 76 2.52 3.48 -18.82
C THR A 76 3.55 3.70 -19.93
N ASN A 77 3.57 2.79 -20.90
CA ASN A 77 4.55 2.75 -22.00
C ASN A 77 6.00 2.57 -21.51
N GLY A 78 6.24 1.62 -20.59
CA GLY A 78 7.55 1.38 -20.01
C GLY A 78 7.97 2.39 -18.92
N LEU A 79 7.02 3.17 -18.41
CA LEU A 79 7.17 4.07 -17.25
C LEU A 79 6.24 3.62 -16.12
N ASP A 80 6.81 3.40 -14.94
CA ASP A 80 6.08 3.09 -13.72
C ASP A 80 6.00 4.35 -12.85
N HIS A 81 4.78 4.77 -12.51
CA HIS A 81 4.52 5.87 -11.59
C HIS A 81 4.13 5.33 -10.22
N TYR A 82 4.67 5.93 -9.17
CA TYR A 82 4.26 5.66 -7.81
C TYR A 82 4.35 6.91 -6.95
N ASP A 83 3.47 7.00 -5.95
CA ASP A 83 3.52 8.06 -4.97
C ASP A 83 2.93 7.64 -3.64
N VAL A 84 3.34 8.35 -2.58
CA VAL A 84 2.65 8.30 -1.29
C VAL A 84 1.67 9.46 -1.25
N SER A 85 0.41 9.19 -0.92
CA SER A 85 -0.69 10.13 -0.91
C SER A 85 -1.23 10.33 0.50
N LEU A 86 -1.29 11.60 0.92
CA LEU A 86 -1.85 12.03 2.20
C LEU A 86 -3.18 12.78 2.06
N ILE A 87 -3.79 12.76 0.87
CA ILE A 87 -5.04 13.48 0.60
C ILE A 87 -6.20 12.99 1.50
N ASN A 88 -6.17 11.70 1.89
CA ASN A 88 -7.11 11.09 2.83
C ASN A 88 -6.62 11.12 4.29
N GLY A 89 -5.60 11.92 4.61
CA GLY A 89 -5.01 12.05 5.94
C GLY A 89 -3.78 11.18 6.17
N PHE A 90 -3.34 11.10 7.42
CA PHE A 90 -2.15 10.36 7.82
C PHE A 90 -2.47 9.39 8.96
N ASN A 91 -2.08 8.11 8.81
CA ASN A 91 -2.17 7.13 9.89
C ASN A 91 -0.82 6.48 10.21
N VAL A 92 -0.09 6.01 9.19
CA VAL A 92 1.24 5.40 9.35
C VAL A 92 2.24 5.98 8.35
N PRO A 93 3.54 6.07 8.72
CA PRO A 93 4.58 6.37 7.74
C PRO A 93 4.68 5.26 6.69
N VAL A 94 4.75 5.63 5.42
CA VAL A 94 4.96 4.70 4.29
C VAL A 94 6.18 5.15 3.51
N PHE A 95 7.00 4.20 3.09
CA PHE A 95 8.12 4.39 2.18
C PHE A 95 8.02 3.36 1.05
N ILE A 96 8.28 3.80 -0.18
CA ILE A 96 8.31 2.94 -1.36
C ILE A 96 9.77 2.82 -1.77
N ASP A 97 10.31 1.60 -1.65
CA ASP A 97 11.62 1.25 -2.17
C ASP A 97 11.45 0.52 -3.50
N VAL A 98 12.24 0.92 -4.49
CA VAL A 98 12.14 0.41 -5.85
C VAL A 98 13.37 -0.43 -6.13
N GLU A 99 13.16 -1.73 -6.33
CA GLU A 99 14.20 -2.63 -6.82
C GLU A 99 14.42 -2.42 -8.33
N GLU A 100 15.66 -2.61 -8.80
CA GLU A 100 16.00 -2.43 -10.22
C GLU A 100 15.11 -3.29 -11.13
N GLY A 101 14.41 -2.62 -12.05
CA GLY A 101 13.49 -3.23 -13.01
C GLY A 101 13.83 -2.93 -14.46
N THR A 102 12.92 -3.30 -15.37
CA THR A 102 13.07 -3.06 -16.82
C THR A 102 12.41 -1.75 -17.30
N HIS A 103 11.64 -1.09 -16.44
CA HIS A 103 10.91 0.14 -16.74
C HIS A 103 11.59 1.35 -16.11
N GLN A 104 11.36 2.52 -16.71
CA GLN A 104 11.67 3.79 -16.06
C GLN A 104 10.73 3.99 -14.86
N VAL A 105 11.17 4.76 -13.88
CA VAL A 105 10.42 4.97 -12.64
C VAL A 105 10.30 6.46 -12.35
N ASP A 106 9.10 6.89 -11.98
CA ASP A 106 8.76 8.26 -11.59
C ASP A 106 8.04 8.21 -10.25
N GLY A 107 8.71 8.74 -9.22
CA GLY A 107 8.32 8.60 -7.83
C GLY A 107 8.02 9.94 -7.17
N GLY A 108 7.03 9.98 -6.29
CA GLY A 108 6.66 11.22 -5.61
C GLY A 108 6.01 11.07 -4.25
N LEU A 109 5.67 12.22 -3.69
CA LEU A 109 4.86 12.39 -2.49
C LEU A 109 3.80 13.44 -2.83
N HIS A 110 2.54 13.06 -2.71
CA HIS A 110 1.38 13.91 -2.96
C HIS A 110 0.65 14.21 -1.64
N PHE A 111 0.30 15.47 -1.44
CA PHE A 111 -0.29 15.97 -0.20
C PHE A 111 -1.63 16.65 -0.47
#